data_AF-A0A0W8DYR9-F1
#
_entry.id   AF-A0A0W8DYR9-F1
#
_cell.length_a   1.000
_cell.length_b   1.000
_cell.length_c   1.000
_cell.angle_alpha   90.00
_cell.angle_beta   90.00
_cell.angle_gamma   90.00
#
_symmetry.space_group_name_H-M   'P 1'
#
loop_
_entity.id
_entity.type
_entity.pdbx_description
1 polymer ?
#
loop_
_entity_poly.entity_id
_entity_poly.type
_entity_poly.pdbx_seq_one_letter_code
_entity_poly.pdbx_strand_id
1 'polypeptide(L)'
;MVLALQIFDGLDDGLAKEALLKAAVSDAVTLRNDCLCASKALGSLWVSTIRNGNKSVVDVLAKRLKQMDPSLLGPVIDVFLQELSDVNSSDDMFAVLASIATMRIEWLKSQIQAKDKPFSWEMPHAIFPDPQIQVFLRGPEMSKTTVGVRTFGGLPAARKFAERTPQTHASFSMVPAGRGQEAFATITKTRTWFNKQQNDVVTHKSELQCLIDRFGQATAEEGPAPKRARIEVWEHRG
;
A
#
# COMPACT_ATOMS: atom_id res chain seq x y z
N MET A 1 22.85 12.45 -3.64
CA MET A 1 22.52 11.03 -3.93
C MET A 1 22.61 10.71 -5.42
N VAL A 2 21.75 11.23 -6.31
CA VAL A 2 21.71 10.85 -7.74
C VAL A 2 23.06 11.05 -8.45
N LEU A 3 23.64 12.26 -8.36
CA LEU A 3 24.93 12.56 -8.99
C LEU A 3 26.07 11.70 -8.44
N ALA A 4 26.07 11.43 -7.13
CA ALA A 4 27.08 10.58 -6.51
C ALA A 4 27.01 9.12 -7.04
N LEU A 5 25.81 8.59 -7.27
CA LEU A 5 25.61 7.26 -7.85
C LEU A 5 26.02 7.20 -9.33
N GLN A 6 25.72 8.25 -10.11
CA GLN A 6 26.14 8.32 -11.51
C GLN A 6 27.67 8.33 -11.66
N ILE A 7 28.38 9.00 -10.74
CA ILE A 7 29.84 8.99 -10.72
C ILE A 7 30.37 7.63 -10.20
N PHE A 8 29.70 7.05 -9.19
CA PHE A 8 30.04 5.75 -8.63
C PHE A 8 30.06 4.63 -9.68
N ASP A 9 29.06 4.61 -10.58
CA ASP A 9 28.94 3.58 -11.63
C ASP A 9 30.11 3.60 -12.63
N GLY A 10 30.80 4.74 -12.78
CA GLY A 10 31.92 4.90 -13.69
C GLY A 10 33.31 4.69 -13.07
N LEU A 11 33.39 4.37 -11.78
CA LEU A 11 34.67 4.23 -11.07
C LEU A 11 35.10 2.79 -10.85
N ASP A 12 36.41 2.57 -10.94
CA ASP A 12 37.06 1.33 -10.52
C ASP A 12 36.97 1.15 -8.99
N ASP A 13 37.06 -0.09 -8.55
CA ASP A 13 36.98 -0.43 -7.14
C ASP A 13 38.15 0.18 -6.35
N GLY A 14 37.82 0.87 -5.26
CA GLY A 14 38.80 1.56 -4.42
C GLY A 14 38.18 2.58 -3.48
N LEU A 15 39.04 3.30 -2.76
CA LEU A 15 38.64 4.24 -1.71
C LEU A 15 37.71 5.35 -2.20
N ALA A 16 37.91 5.83 -3.43
CA ALA A 16 37.07 6.87 -4.02
C ALA A 16 35.63 6.39 -4.25
N LYS A 17 35.48 5.16 -4.77
CA LYS A 17 34.18 4.51 -5.00
C LYS A 17 33.44 4.26 -3.69
N GLU A 18 34.16 3.79 -2.65
CA GLU A 18 33.59 3.60 -1.32
C GLU A 18 33.15 4.92 -0.67
N ALA A 19 33.95 5.98 -0.80
CA ALA A 19 33.63 7.30 -0.27
C ALA A 19 32.38 7.91 -0.93
N LEU A 20 32.24 7.75 -2.25
CA LEU A 20 31.05 8.21 -2.99
C LEU A 20 29.78 7.44 -2.58
N LEU A 21 29.88 6.14 -2.37
CA LEU A 21 28.75 5.34 -1.89
C LEU A 21 28.31 5.78 -0.48
N LYS A 22 29.26 6.00 0.43
CA LYS A 22 28.99 6.54 1.77
C LYS A 22 28.34 7.92 1.70
N ALA A 23 28.81 8.80 0.81
CA ALA A 23 28.21 10.11 0.60
C ALA A 23 26.77 10.00 0.05
N ALA A 24 26.54 9.10 -0.92
CA ALA A 24 25.22 8.87 -1.48
C ALA A 24 24.22 8.36 -0.43
N VAL A 25 24.64 7.44 0.46
CA VAL A 25 23.83 6.97 1.59
C VAL A 25 23.61 8.06 2.63
N SER A 26 24.62 8.86 2.95
CA SER A 26 24.49 10.01 3.85
C SER A 26 23.43 11.00 3.33
N ASP A 27 23.46 11.32 2.04
CA ASP A 27 22.43 12.16 1.43
C ASP A 27 21.06 11.48 1.53
N ALA A 28 20.96 10.20 1.20
CA ALA A 28 19.71 9.45 1.22
C ALA A 28 19.02 9.47 2.59
N VAL A 29 19.78 9.28 3.68
CA VAL A 29 19.20 9.23 5.03
C VAL A 29 18.66 10.60 5.49
N THR A 30 19.17 11.70 4.94
CA THR A 30 18.68 13.06 5.23
C THR A 30 17.42 13.44 4.46
N LEU A 31 17.03 12.68 3.43
CA LEU A 31 15.83 12.95 2.66
C LEU A 31 14.56 12.67 3.48
N ARG A 32 13.53 13.46 3.18
CA ARG A 32 12.16 13.21 3.65
C ARG A 32 11.66 11.88 3.09
N ASN A 33 10.85 11.15 3.87
CA ASN A 33 10.46 9.77 3.55
C ASN A 33 9.80 9.65 2.16
N ASP A 34 8.88 10.55 1.84
CA ASP A 34 8.19 10.60 0.55
C ASP A 34 9.16 10.83 -0.61
N CYS A 35 10.12 11.74 -0.44
CA CYS A 35 11.16 12.02 -1.43
C CYS A 35 12.12 10.84 -1.62
N LEU A 36 12.49 10.14 -0.54
CA LEU A 36 13.37 8.98 -0.62
C LEU A 36 12.69 7.83 -1.37
N CYS A 37 11.48 7.45 -0.95
CA CYS A 37 10.73 6.35 -1.56
C CYS A 37 10.32 6.62 -3.01
N ALA A 38 10.12 7.90 -3.39
CA ALA A 38 9.83 8.28 -4.77
C ALA A 38 11.10 8.41 -5.65
N SER A 39 12.30 8.34 -5.06
CA SER A 39 13.54 8.51 -5.81
C SER A 39 13.83 7.28 -6.67
N LYS A 40 13.92 7.49 -7.98
CA LYS A 40 14.34 6.46 -8.94
C LYS A 40 15.76 5.91 -8.67
N ALA A 41 16.60 6.69 -8.01
CA ALA A 41 17.97 6.27 -7.67
C ALA A 41 18.04 5.40 -6.40
N LEU A 42 16.94 5.21 -5.67
CA LEU A 42 16.92 4.37 -4.46
C LEU A 42 17.24 2.91 -4.79
N GLY A 43 16.76 2.41 -5.92
CA GLY A 43 17.06 1.04 -6.35
C GLY A 43 18.54 0.83 -6.61
N SER A 44 19.14 1.71 -7.42
CA SER A 44 20.57 1.70 -7.70
C SER A 44 21.41 1.85 -6.43
N LEU A 45 20.96 2.66 -5.46
CA LEU A 45 21.62 2.78 -4.16
C LEU A 45 21.67 1.43 -3.44
N TRP A 46 20.54 0.73 -3.33
CA TRP A 46 20.45 -0.57 -2.66
C TRP A 46 21.28 -1.65 -3.35
N VAL A 47 21.21 -1.73 -4.67
CA VAL A 47 22.01 -2.67 -5.45
C VAL A 47 23.50 -2.40 -5.23
N SER A 48 23.91 -1.14 -5.26
CA SER A 48 25.30 -0.74 -5.08
C SER A 48 25.80 -1.02 -3.66
N THR A 49 24.99 -0.76 -2.63
CA THR A 49 25.38 -1.02 -1.23
C THR A 49 25.53 -2.51 -0.93
N ILE A 50 24.62 -3.34 -1.44
CA ILE A 50 24.68 -4.79 -1.25
C ILE A 50 25.88 -5.37 -2.01
N ARG A 51 26.08 -5.01 -3.28
CA ARG A 51 27.21 -5.51 -4.09
C ARG A 51 28.57 -5.09 -3.55
N ASN A 52 28.66 -3.92 -2.92
CA ASN A 52 29.88 -3.46 -2.27
C ASN A 52 30.23 -4.27 -1.00
N GLY A 53 29.28 -5.04 -0.45
CA GLY A 53 29.50 -5.88 0.74
C GLY A 53 29.70 -5.10 2.05
N ASN A 54 29.53 -3.78 2.03
CA ASN A 54 29.73 -2.94 3.21
C ASN A 54 28.50 -2.97 4.14
N LYS A 55 28.50 -3.92 5.06
CA LYS A 55 27.42 -4.14 6.04
C LYS A 55 27.02 -2.86 6.78
N SER A 56 27.99 -2.04 7.20
CA SER A 56 27.70 -0.82 7.96
C SER A 56 26.85 0.19 7.16
N VAL A 57 27.08 0.28 5.85
CA VAL A 57 26.36 1.19 4.97
C VAL A 57 24.95 0.65 4.69
N VAL A 58 24.83 -0.66 4.51
CA VAL A 58 23.53 -1.35 4.38
C VAL A 58 22.68 -1.18 5.63
N ASP A 59 23.26 -1.36 6.81
CA ASP A 59 22.56 -1.24 8.10
C ASP A 59 22.02 0.17 8.34
N VAL A 60 22.77 1.20 7.96
CA VAL A 60 22.33 2.61 8.06
C VAL A 60 21.10 2.85 7.19
N LEU A 61 21.13 2.38 5.94
CA LEU A 61 20.00 2.54 5.03
C LEU A 61 18.79 1.71 5.47
N ALA A 62 19.02 0.48 5.93
CA ALA A 62 17.97 -0.40 6.43
C ALA A 62 17.29 0.19 7.67
N LYS A 63 18.08 0.69 8.63
CA LYS A 63 17.57 1.38 9.82
C LYS A 63 16.68 2.56 9.45
N ARG A 64 17.07 3.34 8.44
CA ARG A 64 16.28 4.48 7.97
C ARG A 64 14.90 4.04 7.44
N LEU A 65 14.85 2.96 6.65
CA LEU A 65 13.58 2.43 6.12
C LEU A 65 12.70 1.82 7.20
N LYS A 66 13.29 1.12 8.18
CA LYS A 66 12.55 0.56 9.33
C LYS A 66 11.88 1.61 10.21
N GLN A 67 12.29 2.87 10.11
CA GLN A 67 11.67 3.99 10.82
C GLN A 67 10.56 4.68 10.00
N MET A 68 10.30 4.23 8.78
CA MET A 68 9.26 4.80 7.93
C MET A 68 7.90 4.17 8.17
N ASP A 69 6.87 4.88 7.77
CA ASP A 69 5.53 4.31 7.65
C ASP A 69 5.55 3.18 6.61
N PRO A 70 5.15 1.94 6.97
CA PRO A 70 5.15 0.81 6.05
C PRO A 70 4.33 1.02 4.77
N SER A 71 3.35 1.94 4.78
CA SER A 71 2.58 2.33 3.59
C SER A 71 3.46 2.90 2.47
N LEU A 72 4.59 3.54 2.82
CA LEU A 72 5.52 4.18 1.90
C LEU A 72 6.57 3.21 1.33
N LEU A 73 6.66 1.98 1.84
CA LEU A 73 7.72 1.04 1.47
C LEU A 73 7.47 0.32 0.14
N GLY A 74 6.28 0.44 -0.45
CA GLY A 74 5.91 -0.25 -1.71
C GLY A 74 6.98 -0.14 -2.82
N PRO A 75 7.43 1.07 -3.21
CA PRO A 75 8.47 1.23 -4.24
C PRO A 75 9.81 0.57 -3.88
N VAL A 76 10.16 0.52 -2.60
CA VAL A 76 11.40 -0.14 -2.15
C VAL A 76 11.27 -1.65 -2.28
N ILE A 77 10.10 -2.19 -1.92
CA ILE A 77 9.80 -3.61 -2.05
C ILE A 77 9.85 -4.04 -3.51
N ASP A 78 9.34 -3.22 -4.43
CA ASP A 78 9.44 -3.50 -5.87
C ASP A 78 10.89 -3.63 -6.32
N VAL A 79 11.78 -2.73 -5.86
CA VAL A 79 13.22 -2.85 -6.11
C VAL A 79 13.77 -4.16 -5.57
N PHE A 80 13.42 -4.53 -4.32
CA PHE A 80 13.91 -5.77 -3.74
C PHE A 80 13.47 -6.96 -4.58
N LEU A 81 12.20 -6.99 -4.98
CA LEU A 81 11.60 -8.03 -5.80
C LEU A 81 12.24 -8.15 -7.18
N GLN A 82 12.58 -7.04 -7.83
CA GLN A 82 13.09 -7.00 -9.20
C GLN A 82 14.61 -7.11 -9.32
N GLU A 83 15.35 -6.30 -8.55
CA GLU A 83 16.78 -6.08 -8.77
C GLU A 83 17.68 -6.94 -7.89
N LEU A 84 17.10 -7.53 -6.83
CA LEU A 84 17.86 -8.29 -5.82
C LEU A 84 17.39 -9.73 -5.70
N SER A 85 16.62 -10.24 -6.68
CA SER A 85 16.03 -11.58 -6.66
C SER A 85 17.02 -12.73 -6.61
N ASP A 86 18.26 -12.47 -6.97
CA ASP A 86 19.39 -13.38 -6.98
C ASP A 86 20.12 -13.47 -5.62
N VAL A 87 19.84 -12.56 -4.67
CA VAL A 87 20.45 -12.59 -3.33
C VAL A 87 20.02 -13.86 -2.60
N ASN A 88 21.01 -14.68 -2.21
CA ASN A 88 20.79 -15.98 -1.58
C ASN A 88 20.19 -15.84 -0.18
N SER A 89 19.27 -16.73 0.18
CA SER A 89 18.58 -16.71 1.49
C SER A 89 19.51 -16.91 2.69
N SER A 90 20.69 -17.52 2.48
CA SER A 90 21.72 -17.68 3.52
C SER A 90 22.62 -16.45 3.71
N ASP A 91 22.43 -15.39 2.92
CA ASP A 91 23.23 -14.17 3.03
C ASP A 91 22.70 -13.27 4.17
N ASP A 92 23.60 -12.70 4.97
CA ASP A 92 23.23 -11.72 6.00
C ASP A 92 22.46 -10.52 5.40
N MET A 93 22.75 -10.16 4.15
CA MET A 93 22.03 -9.12 3.42
C MET A 93 20.58 -9.52 3.13
N PHE A 94 20.31 -10.81 2.90
CA PHE A 94 18.94 -11.30 2.76
C PHE A 94 18.15 -11.12 4.05
N ALA A 95 18.77 -11.36 5.21
CA ALA A 95 18.12 -11.13 6.50
C ALA A 95 17.74 -9.64 6.69
N VAL A 96 18.58 -8.71 6.22
CA VAL A 96 18.26 -7.28 6.23
C VAL A 96 17.05 -6.97 5.35
N LEU A 97 17.03 -7.46 4.10
CA LEU A 97 15.89 -7.28 3.18
C LEU A 97 14.60 -7.90 3.74
N ALA A 98 14.69 -9.11 4.28
CA ALA A 98 13.59 -9.83 4.89
C ALA A 98 12.99 -9.03 6.06
N SER A 99 13.82 -8.42 6.90
CA SER A 99 13.33 -7.63 8.03
C SER A 99 12.54 -6.37 7.62
N ILE A 100 12.85 -5.76 6.47
CA ILE A 100 12.06 -4.65 5.90
C ILE A 100 10.78 -5.19 5.27
N ALA A 101 10.88 -6.32 4.55
CA ALA A 101 9.73 -7.00 3.96
C ALA A 101 8.70 -7.41 5.02
N THR A 102 9.13 -7.89 6.19
CA THR A 102 8.24 -8.24 7.31
C THR A 102 7.35 -7.08 7.74
N MET A 103 7.92 -5.87 7.88
CA MET A 103 7.12 -4.68 8.23
C MET A 103 6.04 -4.39 7.19
N ARG A 104 6.37 -4.55 5.90
CA ARG A 104 5.40 -4.40 4.81
C ARG A 104 4.35 -5.51 4.84
N ILE A 105 4.75 -6.77 5.05
CA ILE A 105 3.85 -7.92 5.15
C ILE A 105 2.80 -7.71 6.26
N GLU A 106 3.22 -7.28 7.44
CA GLU A 106 2.32 -7.01 8.57
C GLU A 106 1.33 -5.90 8.23
N TRP A 107 1.82 -4.81 7.64
CA TRP A 107 0.96 -3.71 7.19
C TRP A 107 -0.05 -4.18 6.13
N LEU A 108 0.38 -4.94 5.11
CA LEU A 108 -0.50 -5.49 4.07
C LEU A 108 -1.58 -6.39 4.66
N LYS A 109 -1.23 -7.29 5.58
CA LYS A 109 -2.20 -8.14 6.29
C LYS A 109 -3.25 -7.29 7.01
N SER A 110 -2.83 -6.22 7.71
CA SER A 110 -3.76 -5.31 8.39
C SER A 110 -4.70 -4.60 7.42
N GLN A 111 -4.19 -4.13 6.27
CA GLN A 111 -4.99 -3.44 5.26
C GLN A 111 -5.99 -4.38 4.59
N ILE A 112 -5.57 -5.60 4.26
CA ILE A 112 -6.44 -6.63 3.70
C ILE A 112 -7.53 -6.98 4.71
N GLN A 113 -7.20 -7.31 5.96
CA GLN A 113 -8.19 -7.66 6.97
C GLN A 113 -9.23 -6.54 7.19
N ALA A 114 -8.80 -5.28 7.16
CA ALA A 114 -9.70 -4.14 7.34
C ALA A 114 -10.68 -3.96 6.17
N LYS A 115 -10.25 -4.27 4.93
CA LYS A 115 -10.95 -3.90 3.69
C LYS A 115 -11.57 -5.09 2.93
N ASP A 116 -11.12 -6.30 3.18
CA ASP A 116 -11.59 -7.56 2.56
C ASP A 116 -12.88 -8.01 3.22
N LYS A 117 -13.91 -7.17 3.08
CA LYS A 117 -15.25 -7.39 3.62
C LYS A 117 -16.24 -7.52 2.48
N PRO A 118 -17.33 -8.28 2.68
CA PRO A 118 -18.44 -8.30 1.74
C PRO A 118 -18.96 -6.89 1.44
N PHE A 119 -19.58 -6.73 0.27
CA PHE A 119 -20.16 -5.46 -0.14
C PHE A 119 -21.20 -4.96 0.87
N SER A 120 -21.09 -3.68 1.24
CA SER A 120 -22.07 -2.95 2.03
C SER A 120 -22.32 -1.58 1.39
N TRP A 121 -23.55 -1.07 1.56
CA TRP A 121 -23.90 0.31 1.22
C TRP A 121 -23.41 1.32 2.25
N GLU A 122 -22.88 0.86 3.38
CA GLU A 122 -22.33 1.74 4.41
C GLU A 122 -21.04 2.41 3.92
N MET A 123 -20.95 3.72 4.13
CA MET A 123 -19.72 4.50 3.95
C MET A 123 -19.36 5.10 5.31
N PRO A 124 -18.74 4.35 6.24
CA PRO A 124 -18.62 4.73 7.66
C PRO A 124 -17.91 6.06 7.90
N HIS A 125 -17.01 6.42 6.99
CA HIS A 125 -16.21 7.64 7.05
C HIS A 125 -16.76 8.77 6.19
N ALA A 126 -17.97 8.63 5.60
CA ALA A 126 -18.58 9.69 4.79
C ALA A 126 -18.72 10.98 5.60
N ILE A 127 -18.32 12.10 4.99
CA ILE A 127 -18.43 13.44 5.56
C ILE A 127 -19.40 14.24 4.69
N PHE A 128 -20.45 14.79 5.31
CA PHE A 128 -21.47 15.56 4.61
C PHE A 128 -21.96 16.74 5.45
N PRO A 129 -22.16 17.95 4.87
CA PRO A 129 -22.60 19.13 5.63
C PRO A 129 -23.95 18.97 6.33
N ASP A 130 -24.89 18.28 5.69
CA ASP A 130 -26.21 17.97 6.26
C ASP A 130 -26.12 16.71 7.15
N PRO A 131 -26.44 16.80 8.46
CA PRO A 131 -26.30 15.67 9.38
C PRO A 131 -27.18 14.47 9.02
N GLN A 132 -28.40 14.69 8.51
CA GLN A 132 -29.30 13.58 8.18
C GLN A 132 -28.84 12.85 6.92
N ILE A 133 -28.32 13.59 5.94
CA ILE A 133 -27.68 12.98 4.76
C ILE A 133 -26.41 12.25 5.17
N GLN A 134 -25.60 12.80 6.09
CA GLN A 134 -24.41 12.11 6.60
C GLN A 134 -24.75 10.78 7.27
N VAL A 135 -25.77 10.76 8.14
CA VAL A 135 -26.25 9.53 8.80
C VAL A 135 -26.71 8.52 7.74
N PHE A 136 -27.49 8.95 6.75
CA PHE A 136 -27.87 8.09 5.63
C PHE A 136 -26.67 7.51 4.88
N LEU A 137 -25.66 8.34 4.55
CA LEU A 137 -24.48 7.89 3.82
C LEU A 137 -23.72 6.81 4.60
N ARG A 138 -23.67 6.94 5.93
CA ARG A 138 -23.05 5.96 6.83
C ARG A 138 -23.90 4.72 7.10
N GLY A 139 -25.22 4.79 6.88
CA GLY A 139 -26.17 3.70 7.09
C GLY A 139 -26.20 2.65 5.96
N PRO A 140 -27.02 1.60 6.09
CA PRO A 140 -27.12 0.52 5.11
C PRO A 140 -28.06 0.83 3.94
N GLU A 141 -28.85 1.90 3.99
CA GLU A 141 -29.84 2.19 2.96
C GLU A 141 -29.16 2.63 1.65
N MET A 142 -29.61 2.10 0.53
CA MET A 142 -29.05 2.40 -0.80
C MET A 142 -29.44 3.79 -1.31
N SER A 143 -30.65 4.26 -0.97
CA SER A 143 -31.23 5.48 -1.55
C SER A 143 -32.03 6.27 -0.51
N LYS A 144 -32.03 7.59 -0.63
CA LYS A 144 -32.80 8.51 0.21
C LYS A 144 -33.17 9.76 -0.57
N THR A 145 -34.38 10.27 -0.35
CA THR A 145 -34.78 11.58 -0.87
C THR A 145 -34.48 12.68 0.14
N THR A 146 -34.29 13.90 -0.34
CA THR A 146 -34.10 15.08 0.51
C THR A 146 -35.41 15.67 1.03
N VAL A 147 -36.56 15.03 0.76
CA VAL A 147 -37.86 15.44 1.28
C VAL A 147 -37.85 15.42 2.81
N GLY A 148 -38.27 16.51 3.44
CA GLY A 148 -38.23 16.68 4.90
C GLY A 148 -36.84 16.89 5.51
N VAL A 149 -35.78 16.83 4.68
CA VAL A 149 -34.40 17.11 5.08
C VAL A 149 -34.00 18.52 4.64
N ARG A 150 -34.36 18.87 3.40
CA ARG A 150 -34.03 20.14 2.77
C ARG A 150 -35.17 20.61 1.89
N THR A 151 -35.47 21.91 1.97
CA THR A 151 -36.40 22.58 1.08
C THR A 151 -35.63 23.26 -0.05
N PHE A 152 -36.12 23.12 -1.29
CA PHE A 152 -35.56 23.79 -2.46
C PHE A 152 -36.55 24.81 -2.99
N GLY A 153 -36.08 25.99 -3.40
CA GLY A 153 -36.95 27.01 -4.03
C GLY A 153 -37.43 26.65 -5.44
N GLY A 154 -37.22 25.41 -5.91
CA GLY A 154 -37.49 24.99 -7.27
C GLY A 154 -36.55 23.89 -7.78
N LEU A 155 -36.95 23.25 -8.89
CA LEU A 155 -36.14 22.24 -9.57
C LEU A 155 -34.73 22.75 -9.95
N PRO A 156 -34.53 24.01 -10.41
CA PRO A 156 -33.19 24.53 -10.66
C PRO A 156 -32.28 24.53 -9.42
N ALA A 157 -32.83 24.80 -8.23
CA ALA A 157 -32.07 24.76 -6.97
C ALA A 157 -31.70 23.32 -6.57
N ALA A 158 -32.62 22.37 -6.74
CA ALA A 158 -32.36 20.95 -6.52
C ALA A 158 -31.29 20.41 -7.48
N ARG A 159 -31.33 20.82 -8.76
CA ARG A 159 -30.31 20.48 -9.75
C ARG A 159 -28.94 21.05 -9.39
N LYS A 160 -28.86 22.33 -9.07
CA LYS A 160 -27.62 22.99 -8.63
C LYS A 160 -27.02 22.31 -7.40
N PHE A 161 -27.86 21.85 -6.48
CA PHE A 161 -27.41 21.06 -5.34
C PHE A 161 -26.82 19.71 -5.78
N ALA A 162 -27.51 18.96 -6.63
CA ALA A 162 -27.01 17.69 -7.15
C ALA A 162 -25.65 17.81 -7.84
N GLU A 163 -25.44 18.86 -8.64
CA GLU A 163 -24.21 19.10 -9.40
C GLU A 163 -23.02 19.58 -8.55
N ARG A 164 -23.28 20.34 -7.48
CA ARG A 164 -22.23 21.00 -6.68
C ARG A 164 -21.87 20.27 -5.39
N THR A 165 -22.53 19.15 -5.11
CA THR A 165 -22.34 18.45 -3.85
C THR A 165 -20.99 17.71 -3.85
N PRO A 166 -20.07 18.03 -2.93
CA PRO A 166 -18.81 17.30 -2.81
C PRO A 166 -19.05 15.89 -2.26
N GLN A 167 -18.21 14.95 -2.69
CA GLN A 167 -18.24 13.57 -2.23
C GLN A 167 -16.95 13.25 -1.48
N THR A 168 -16.96 13.50 -0.17
CA THR A 168 -15.81 13.27 0.70
C THR A 168 -15.95 11.93 1.41
N HIS A 169 -15.06 10.99 1.11
CA HIS A 169 -15.11 9.60 1.60
C HIS A 169 -16.46 8.90 1.36
N ALA A 170 -17.15 9.28 0.28
CA ALA A 170 -18.43 8.73 -0.13
C ALA A 170 -18.49 8.64 -1.64
N SER A 171 -19.45 7.86 -2.16
CA SER A 171 -19.74 7.80 -3.59
C SER A 171 -21.24 7.61 -3.83
N PHE A 172 -21.87 8.59 -4.46
CA PHE A 172 -23.31 8.58 -4.74
C PHE A 172 -23.64 9.37 -6.00
N SER A 173 -24.81 9.14 -6.58
CA SER A 173 -25.43 10.01 -7.56
C SER A 173 -26.56 10.80 -6.92
N MET A 174 -26.90 11.95 -7.51
CA MET A 174 -28.06 12.74 -7.12
C MET A 174 -28.90 13.05 -8.35
N VAL A 175 -30.19 12.72 -8.29
CA VAL A 175 -31.15 12.98 -9.36
C VAL A 175 -32.22 13.96 -8.85
N PRO A 176 -32.28 15.19 -9.39
CA PRO A 176 -33.30 16.15 -8.99
C PRO A 176 -34.67 15.81 -9.62
N ALA A 177 -35.74 16.01 -8.86
CA ALA A 177 -37.11 15.77 -9.30
C ALA A 177 -38.09 16.73 -8.59
N GLY A 178 -39.39 16.61 -8.91
CA GLY A 178 -40.45 17.45 -8.35
C GLY A 178 -40.62 18.78 -9.09
N ARG A 179 -41.52 19.62 -8.56
CA ARG A 179 -41.91 20.90 -9.19
C ARG A 179 -42.17 21.97 -8.13
N GLY A 180 -41.85 23.23 -8.44
CA GLY A 180 -42.04 24.34 -7.50
C GLY A 180 -41.35 24.07 -6.15
N GLN A 181 -42.07 24.32 -5.05
CA GLN A 181 -41.59 24.09 -3.68
C GLN A 181 -41.51 22.61 -3.28
N GLU A 182 -42.06 21.70 -4.10
CA GLU A 182 -41.94 20.25 -3.91
C GLU A 182 -40.74 19.66 -4.64
N ALA A 183 -39.81 20.50 -5.12
CA ALA A 183 -38.58 20.01 -5.70
C ALA A 183 -37.74 19.28 -4.65
N PHE A 184 -37.13 18.16 -5.03
CA PHE A 184 -36.25 17.36 -4.17
C PHE A 184 -35.11 16.74 -5.00
N ALA A 185 -34.18 16.09 -4.32
CA ALA A 185 -33.13 15.28 -4.93
C ALA A 185 -33.15 13.88 -4.32
N THR A 186 -33.07 12.86 -5.17
CA THR A 186 -32.85 11.48 -4.77
C THR A 186 -31.36 11.21 -4.75
N ILE A 187 -30.84 10.85 -3.59
CA ILE A 187 -29.44 10.47 -3.39
C ILE A 187 -29.38 8.95 -3.48
N THR A 188 -28.57 8.41 -4.39
CA THR A 188 -28.39 6.96 -4.55
C THR A 188 -26.92 6.62 -4.42
N LYS A 189 -26.58 5.78 -3.44
CA LYS A 189 -25.22 5.32 -3.24
C LYS A 189 -24.75 4.49 -4.43
N THR A 190 -23.46 4.55 -4.70
CA THR A 190 -22.84 3.82 -5.82
C THR A 190 -21.79 2.87 -5.31
N ARG A 191 -21.53 1.81 -6.08
CA ARG A 191 -20.50 0.81 -5.75
C ARG A 191 -19.07 1.31 -5.98
N THR A 192 -18.88 2.49 -6.57
CA THR A 192 -17.56 3.00 -6.98
C THR A 192 -16.58 3.08 -5.81
N TRP A 193 -17.02 3.55 -4.64
CA TRP A 193 -16.16 3.60 -3.45
C TRP A 193 -15.71 2.19 -3.02
N PHE A 194 -16.64 1.25 -2.94
CA PHE A 194 -16.34 -0.14 -2.60
C PHE A 194 -15.42 -0.80 -3.63
N ASN A 195 -15.72 -0.64 -4.93
CA ASN A 195 -14.91 -1.21 -6.00
C ASN A 195 -13.47 -0.69 -5.97
N LYS A 196 -13.27 0.60 -5.65
CA LYS A 196 -11.93 1.15 -5.44
C LYS A 196 -11.21 0.45 -4.28
N GLN A 197 -11.87 0.28 -3.14
CA GLN A 197 -11.28 -0.45 -2.00
C GLN A 197 -10.95 -1.91 -2.36
N GLN A 198 -11.80 -2.58 -3.16
CA GLN A 198 -11.55 -3.94 -3.59
C GLN A 198 -10.35 -4.06 -4.54
N ASN A 199 -10.17 -3.09 -5.46
CA ASN A 199 -8.98 -3.06 -6.31
C ASN A 199 -7.69 -2.91 -5.48
N ASP A 200 -7.71 -2.07 -4.44
CA ASP A 200 -6.59 -1.96 -3.50
C ASP A 200 -6.35 -3.31 -2.80
N VAL A 201 -7.39 -4.01 -2.35
CA VAL A 201 -7.28 -5.34 -1.71
C VAL A 201 -6.67 -6.37 -2.64
N VAL A 202 -7.08 -6.42 -3.91
CA VAL A 202 -6.51 -7.35 -4.91
C VAL A 202 -5.02 -7.07 -5.10
N THR A 203 -4.64 -5.79 -5.21
CA THR A 203 -3.24 -5.38 -5.36
C THR A 203 -2.41 -5.77 -4.13
N HIS A 204 -2.90 -5.47 -2.94
CA HIS A 204 -2.23 -5.84 -1.69
C HIS A 204 -2.11 -7.37 -1.51
N LYS A 205 -3.11 -8.15 -1.92
CA LYS A 205 -3.05 -9.63 -1.89
C LYS A 205 -1.95 -10.15 -2.81
N SER A 206 -1.84 -9.58 -4.01
CA SER A 206 -0.79 -9.95 -4.96
C SER A 206 0.60 -9.61 -4.40
N GLU A 207 0.79 -8.40 -3.88
CA GLU A 207 2.06 -7.96 -3.27
C GLU A 207 2.43 -8.86 -2.08
N LEU A 208 1.46 -9.15 -1.20
CA LEU A 208 1.65 -10.02 -0.04
C LEU A 208 2.11 -11.42 -0.47
N GLN A 209 1.52 -11.99 -1.53
CA GLN A 209 1.92 -13.30 -2.03
C GLN A 209 3.37 -13.29 -2.51
N CYS A 210 3.77 -12.31 -3.33
CA CYS A 210 5.16 -12.19 -3.81
C CYS A 210 6.15 -12.06 -2.64
N LEU A 211 5.78 -11.31 -1.60
CA LEU A 211 6.61 -11.14 -0.41
C LEU A 211 6.72 -12.43 0.41
N ILE A 212 5.62 -13.18 0.58
CA ILE A 212 5.63 -14.47 1.30
C ILE A 212 6.44 -15.50 0.52
N ASP A 213 6.27 -15.59 -0.80
CA ASP A 213 6.98 -16.55 -1.65
C ASP A 213 8.49 -16.35 -1.55
N ARG A 214 8.93 -15.09 -1.44
CA ARG A 214 10.34 -14.76 -1.34
C ARG A 214 10.90 -14.80 0.07
N PHE A 215 10.24 -14.16 1.03
CA PHE A 215 10.77 -13.91 2.37
C PHE A 215 10.11 -14.75 3.47
N GLY A 216 9.07 -15.54 3.15
CA GLY A 216 8.27 -16.27 4.14
C GLY A 216 9.04 -17.32 4.94
N GLN A 217 10.14 -17.87 4.40
CA GLN A 217 10.99 -18.80 5.15
C GLN A 217 11.81 -18.10 6.25
N ALA A 218 12.22 -16.85 6.04
CA ALA A 218 12.94 -16.06 7.05
C ALA A 218 12.04 -15.61 8.22
N THR A 219 10.72 -15.66 8.04
CA THR A 219 9.74 -15.36 9.11
C THR A 219 9.35 -16.58 9.94
N ALA A 220 9.86 -17.77 9.61
CA ALA A 220 9.49 -19.04 10.28
C ALA A 220 10.47 -19.46 11.40
N GLU A 221 11.46 -18.64 11.73
CA GLU A 221 12.36 -18.87 12.87
C GLU A 221 11.69 -18.51 14.21
N GLU A 222 10.61 -19.21 14.54
CA GLU A 222 10.14 -19.50 15.91
C GLU A 222 8.99 -20.53 15.85
N GLY A 223 9.32 -21.77 15.45
CA GLY A 223 8.38 -22.89 15.48
C GLY A 223 9.03 -24.21 15.00
N PRO A 224 8.79 -25.35 15.67
CA PRO A 224 9.47 -26.58 15.32
C PRO A 224 8.99 -27.09 13.94
N ALA A 225 9.96 -27.54 13.15
CA ALA A 225 9.77 -28.00 11.78
C ALA A 225 8.61 -29.01 11.64
N PRO A 226 7.79 -28.92 10.56
CA PRO A 226 6.78 -29.92 10.29
C PRO A 226 7.47 -31.25 9.93
N LYS A 227 7.15 -32.30 10.69
CA LYS A 227 7.58 -33.66 10.43
C LYS A 227 7.18 -34.06 9.00
N ARG A 228 8.17 -34.36 8.15
CA ARG A 228 7.92 -35.00 6.85
C ARG A 228 7.22 -36.34 7.10
N ALA A 229 6.03 -36.51 6.55
CA ALA A 229 5.34 -37.79 6.52
C ALA A 229 6.14 -38.77 5.67
N ARG A 230 6.44 -39.94 6.25
CA ARG A 230 7.13 -41.05 5.59
C ARG A 230 6.10 -41.76 4.70
N ILE A 231 6.30 -41.73 3.39
CA ILE A 231 5.52 -42.56 2.45
C ILE A 231 6.04 -43.99 2.59
N GLU A 232 5.23 -44.87 3.19
CA GLU A 232 5.49 -46.31 3.17
C GLU A 232 5.16 -46.85 1.77
N VAL A 233 6.20 -47.24 1.05
CA VAL A 233 6.08 -48.02 -0.19
C VAL A 233 5.77 -49.45 0.22
N TRP A 234 4.55 -49.91 -0.07
CA TRP A 234 4.18 -51.32 0.08
C TRP A 234 4.74 -52.12 -1.10
N GLU A 235 5.77 -52.92 -0.84
CA GLU A 235 6.20 -53.98 -1.76
C GLU A 235 5.27 -55.20 -1.58
N HIS A 236 4.49 -55.51 -2.63
CA HIS A 236 3.81 -56.80 -2.76
C HIS A 236 4.84 -57.91 -2.99
N ARG A 237 4.99 -58.81 -2.01
CA ARG A 237 5.62 -60.12 -2.20
C ARG A 237 4.60 -61.09 -2.78
N GLY A 238 5.00 -61.81 -3.83
CA GLY A 238 4.35 -63.03 -4.29
C GLY A 238 4.60 -64.21 -3.36
#